data_AF-A0A3N5SGW6-F1
#
_entry.id   AF-A0A3N5SGW6-F1
#
_cell.length_a   1.000
_cell.length_b   1.000
_cell.length_c   1.000
_cell.angle_alpha   90.00
_cell.angle_beta   90.00
_cell.angle_gamma   90.00
#
_symmetry.space_group_name_H-M   'P 1'
#
loop_
_entity.id
_entity.type
_entity.pdbx_description
1 polymer ?
#
loop_
_entity_poly.entity_id
_entity_poly.type
_entity_poly.pdbx_seq_one_letter_code
_entity_poly.pdbx_strand_id
1 'polypeptide(L)'
;MIKVGLVTDKDRLAELQNAAKTFPAAIGQWARREVRPFVSHQVDLRLRRAPGSVHYPIQWTSEKQRLAFFASDGFGHGIPYQRKDQLQKEWQVRADYADGLTSISLSNPAPQAAYVYGDEKGQHQQVYHYNTGWPRFVDQAQVIALETDAFIADGIQSVIAAALRTNR
;
A
#
# COMPACT_ATOMS: atom_id res chain seq x y z
N MET A 1 9.65 -6.44 -6.76
CA MET A 1 9.30 -5.35 -5.83
C MET A 1 8.18 -4.54 -6.44
N ILE A 2 7.15 -4.22 -5.66
CA ILE A 2 6.10 -3.26 -6.05
C ILE A 2 6.18 -2.02 -5.15
N LYS A 3 6.02 -0.82 -5.69
CA LYS A 3 6.11 0.46 -4.97
C LYS A 3 5.26 1.56 -5.63
N VAL A 4 4.50 2.30 -4.84
CA VAL A 4 3.73 3.47 -5.30
C VAL A 4 3.80 4.63 -4.31
N GLY A 5 3.71 5.86 -4.80
CA GLY A 5 3.47 7.05 -3.98
C GLY A 5 1.97 7.22 -3.74
N LEU A 6 1.56 7.52 -2.51
CA LEU A 6 0.16 7.56 -2.08
C LEU A 6 -0.45 8.96 -2.09
N VAL A 7 0.35 10.03 -2.03
CA VAL A 7 -0.18 11.39 -2.17
C VAL A 7 -0.25 11.70 -3.66
N THR A 8 -1.45 11.60 -4.22
CA THR A 8 -1.67 11.72 -5.67
C THR A 8 -2.21 13.08 -6.08
N ASP A 9 -2.89 13.79 -5.17
CA ASP A 9 -3.37 15.14 -5.42
C ASP A 9 -2.24 16.17 -5.23
N LYS A 10 -1.86 16.81 -6.35
CA LYS A 10 -0.80 17.83 -6.37
C LYS A 10 -1.18 19.07 -5.57
N ASP A 11 -2.45 19.45 -5.57
CA ASP A 11 -2.93 20.64 -4.88
C ASP A 11 -2.91 20.40 -3.37
N ARG A 12 -3.33 19.20 -2.94
CA ARG A 12 -3.27 18.81 -1.53
C ARG A 12 -1.84 18.70 -1.01
N LEU A 13 -0.94 18.13 -1.82
CA LEU A 13 0.48 18.09 -1.50
C LEU A 13 1.06 19.50 -1.36
N ALA A 14 0.68 20.42 -2.26
CA ALA A 14 1.11 21.81 -2.19
C ALA A 14 0.57 22.53 -0.94
N GLU A 15 -0.69 22.32 -0.57
CA GLU A 15 -1.27 22.82 0.69
C GLU A 15 -0.45 22.37 1.89
N LEU A 16 -0.16 21.06 1.95
CA LEU A 16 0.61 20.49 3.04
C LEU A 16 2.06 20.99 3.08
N GLN A 17 2.70 21.14 1.93
CA GLN A 17 4.05 21.71 1.82
C GLN A 17 4.07 23.18 2.24
N ASN A 18 3.06 23.97 1.87
CA ASN A 18 2.95 25.36 2.28
C ASN A 18 2.73 25.47 3.79
N ALA A 19 1.85 24.65 4.36
CA ALA A 19 1.66 24.58 5.80
C ALA A 19 2.94 24.14 6.53
N ALA A 20 3.70 23.19 5.97
CA ALA A 20 4.98 22.74 6.53
C ALA A 20 6.06 23.83 6.49
N LYS A 21 6.08 24.70 5.48
CA LYS A 21 6.97 25.87 5.44
C LYS A 21 6.64 26.88 6.54
N THR A 22 5.35 27.09 6.84
CA THR A 22 4.91 28.04 7.87
C THR A 22 5.02 27.46 9.28
N PHE A 23 4.68 26.18 9.47
CA PHE A 23 4.62 25.49 10.76
C PHE A 23 5.34 24.13 10.73
N PRO A 24 6.66 24.08 10.47
CA PRO A 24 7.39 22.84 10.20
C PRO A 24 7.31 21.81 11.34
N ALA A 25 7.43 22.28 12.59
CA ALA A 25 7.37 21.40 13.75
C ALA A 25 5.96 20.80 13.93
N ALA A 26 4.91 21.62 13.85
CA ALA A 26 3.53 21.17 14.06
C ALA A 26 3.09 20.19 12.97
N ILE A 27 3.31 20.53 11.69
CA ILE A 27 2.96 19.66 10.55
C ILE A 27 3.80 18.39 10.56
N GLY A 28 5.10 18.49 10.82
CA GLY A 28 5.98 17.34 10.92
C GLY A 28 5.62 16.39 12.07
N GLN A 29 5.17 16.91 13.22
CA GLN A 29 4.73 16.09 14.33
C GLN A 29 3.38 15.42 14.02
N TRP A 30 2.42 16.16 13.48
CA TRP A 30 1.13 15.62 13.07
C TRP A 30 1.27 14.53 12.01
N ALA A 31 2.07 14.75 10.97
CA ALA A 31 2.31 13.75 9.94
C ALA A 31 2.90 12.44 10.50
N ARG A 32 3.82 12.53 11.47
CA ARG A 32 4.43 11.36 12.12
C ARG A 32 3.46 10.63 13.06
N ARG A 33 2.62 11.37 13.78
CA ARG A 33 1.74 10.84 14.83
C ARG A 33 0.38 10.37 14.32
N GLU A 34 -0.12 10.99 13.27
CA GLU A 34 -1.48 10.77 12.79
C GLU A 34 -1.47 10.22 11.36
N VAL A 35 -0.87 10.94 10.40
CA VAL A 35 -0.96 10.58 8.98
C VAL A 35 -0.27 9.25 8.68
N ARG A 36 1.01 9.07 9.04
CA ARG A 36 1.71 7.79 8.78
C ARG A 36 1.02 6.60 9.48
N PRO A 37 0.62 6.69 10.76
CA PRO A 37 -0.16 5.63 11.42
C PRO A 37 -1.49 5.34 10.73
N PHE A 38 -2.22 6.36 10.29
CA PHE A 38 -3.46 6.18 9.50
C PHE A 38 -3.20 5.36 8.23
N VAL A 39 -2.19 5.74 7.43
CA VAL A 39 -1.83 4.99 6.22
C VAL A 39 -1.41 3.55 6.55
N SER A 40 -0.64 3.36 7.61
CA SER A 40 -0.22 2.03 8.07
C SER A 40 -1.43 1.17 8.45
N HIS A 41 -2.42 1.75 9.12
CA HIS A 41 -3.67 1.09 9.45
C HIS A 41 -4.45 0.67 8.19
N GLN A 42 -4.55 1.55 7.20
CA GLN A 42 -5.22 1.20 5.93
C GLN A 42 -4.52 0.06 5.20
N VAL A 43 -3.19 0.04 5.21
CA VAL A 43 -2.40 -1.07 4.66
C VAL A 43 -2.65 -2.37 5.43
N ASP A 44 -2.76 -2.31 6.76
CA ASP A 44 -3.08 -3.48 7.59
C ASP A 44 -4.47 -4.05 7.28
N LEU A 45 -5.46 -3.18 7.07
CA LEU A 45 -6.83 -3.59 6.74
C LEU A 45 -6.93 -4.23 5.36
N ARG A 46 -6.18 -3.72 4.38
CA ARG A 46 -6.42 -4.00 2.95
C ARG A 46 -5.41 -4.96 2.33
N LEU A 47 -4.16 -4.92 2.79
CA LEU A 47 -3.03 -5.56 2.13
C LEU A 47 -2.30 -6.56 3.02
N ARG A 48 -2.37 -6.41 4.36
CA ARG A 48 -1.77 -7.38 5.29
C ARG A 48 -2.69 -8.55 5.68
N ARG A 49 -3.70 -8.85 4.87
CA ARG A 49 -4.64 -9.95 5.09
C ARG A 49 -4.56 -10.97 3.96
N ALA A 50 -4.16 -12.19 4.29
CA ALA A 50 -4.22 -13.32 3.38
C ALA A 50 -5.69 -13.78 3.27
N PRO A 51 -6.15 -14.13 2.06
CA PRO A 51 -7.45 -14.77 1.90
C PRO A 51 -7.49 -16.14 2.59
N GLY A 52 -8.69 -16.60 2.95
CA GLY A 52 -8.95 -17.95 3.47
C GLY A 52 -8.69 -19.04 2.42
N SER A 53 -8.52 -20.30 2.86
CA SER A 53 -7.99 -21.45 2.09
C SER A 53 -8.27 -21.46 0.58
N VAL A 54 -7.28 -21.88 -0.22
CA VAL A 54 -7.45 -22.03 -1.67
C VAL A 54 -8.55 -23.05 -1.97
N HIS A 55 -9.57 -22.62 -2.71
CA HIS A 55 -10.60 -23.52 -3.24
C HIS A 55 -10.19 -24.03 -4.62
N TYR A 56 -10.28 -25.35 -4.81
CA TYR A 56 -9.97 -26.03 -6.06
C TYR A 56 -11.26 -26.36 -6.83
N PRO A 57 -11.23 -26.41 -8.18
CA PRO A 57 -10.07 -26.21 -9.05
C PRO A 57 -9.66 -24.74 -9.22
N ILE A 58 -8.35 -24.48 -9.32
CA ILE A 58 -7.83 -23.12 -9.58
C ILE A 58 -7.78 -22.83 -11.08
N GLN A 59 -8.03 -21.58 -11.46
CA GLN A 59 -7.92 -21.12 -12.84
C GLN A 59 -6.48 -20.74 -13.16
N TRP A 60 -5.86 -21.48 -14.08
CA TRP A 60 -4.52 -21.19 -14.56
C TRP A 60 -4.50 -20.00 -15.52
N THR A 61 -3.44 -19.19 -15.47
CA THR A 61 -3.27 -18.06 -16.40
C THR A 61 -3.01 -18.55 -17.82
N SER A 62 -2.38 -19.73 -17.97
CA SER A 62 -2.21 -20.39 -19.28
C SER A 62 -2.14 -21.91 -19.14
N GLU A 63 -2.47 -22.61 -20.22
CA GLU A 63 -2.33 -24.07 -20.28
C GLU A 63 -0.87 -24.52 -20.14
N LYS A 64 0.08 -23.74 -20.68
CA LYS A 64 1.52 -23.98 -20.47
C LYS A 64 1.89 -23.92 -18.99
N GLN A 65 1.36 -22.96 -18.25
CA GLN A 65 1.58 -22.86 -16.81
C GLN A 65 0.96 -24.05 -16.06
N ARG A 66 -0.25 -24.46 -16.45
CA ARG A 66 -0.91 -25.66 -15.91
C ARG A 66 -0.06 -26.91 -16.13
N LEU A 67 0.40 -27.13 -17.35
CA LEU A 67 1.23 -28.30 -17.70
C LEU A 67 2.58 -28.26 -16.97
N ALA A 68 3.24 -27.11 -16.93
CA ALA A 68 4.49 -26.95 -16.19
C ALA A 68 4.32 -27.23 -14.70
N PHE A 69 3.19 -26.83 -14.10
CA PHE A 69 2.86 -27.12 -12.72
C PHE A 69 2.78 -28.63 -12.45
N PHE A 70 2.01 -29.36 -13.25
CA PHE A 70 1.85 -30.80 -13.09
C PHE A 70 3.11 -31.59 -13.48
N ALA A 71 3.93 -31.07 -14.39
CA ALA A 71 5.18 -31.70 -14.81
C ALA A 71 6.33 -31.50 -13.80
N SER A 72 6.20 -30.58 -12.85
CA SER A 72 7.27 -30.22 -11.89
C SER A 72 6.89 -30.42 -10.43
N ASP A 73 5.86 -31.23 -10.14
CA ASP A 73 5.28 -31.42 -8.80
C ASP A 73 5.04 -30.09 -8.06
N GLY A 74 4.55 -29.08 -8.79
CA GLY A 74 4.20 -27.79 -8.23
C GLY A 74 5.33 -26.75 -8.16
N PHE A 75 6.13 -26.64 -9.22
CA PHE A 75 7.29 -25.73 -9.34
C PHE A 75 8.29 -25.90 -8.17
N GLY A 76 8.48 -27.14 -7.72
CA GLY A 76 9.50 -27.54 -6.74
C GLY A 76 9.40 -26.95 -5.33
N HIS A 77 8.50 -25.99 -5.05
CA HIS A 77 8.51 -25.22 -3.79
C HIS A 77 7.13 -24.74 -3.30
N GLY A 78 6.03 -25.36 -3.75
CA GLY A 78 4.69 -25.07 -3.21
C GLY A 78 3.99 -23.90 -3.89
N ILE A 79 3.78 -24.02 -5.20
CA ILE A 79 2.74 -23.28 -5.91
C ILE A 79 1.39 -24.04 -5.76
N PRO A 80 0.22 -23.37 -5.68
CA PRO A 80 0.05 -21.94 -5.42
C PRO A 80 0.81 -21.53 -4.16
N TYR A 81 1.44 -20.33 -4.16
CA TYR A 81 2.25 -19.82 -3.04
C TYR A 81 1.70 -20.31 -1.69
N GLN A 82 2.49 -21.11 -0.98
CA GLN A 82 2.14 -21.53 0.37
C GLN A 82 1.99 -20.27 1.22
N ARG A 83 0.76 -20.02 1.70
CA ARG A 83 0.39 -18.84 2.47
C ARG A 83 1.03 -18.91 3.86
N LYS A 84 2.33 -18.61 3.92
CA LYS A 84 3.13 -18.58 5.16
C LYS A 84 3.14 -17.21 5.81
N ASP A 85 2.13 -16.39 5.51
CA ASP A 85 1.99 -15.01 5.99
C ASP A 85 3.18 -14.07 5.69
N GLN A 86 4.16 -14.50 4.91
CA GLN A 86 5.36 -13.72 4.69
C GLN A 86 5.07 -12.51 3.80
N LEU A 87 4.35 -12.72 2.70
CA LEU A 87 4.02 -11.64 1.75
C LEU A 87 3.23 -10.50 2.38
N GLN A 88 2.31 -10.80 3.30
CA GLN A 88 1.53 -9.79 4.00
C GLN A 88 2.35 -9.02 5.04
N LYS A 89 3.35 -9.66 5.67
CA LYS A 89 4.24 -9.02 6.66
C LYS A 89 5.26 -8.08 6.00
N GLU A 90 5.56 -8.27 4.73
CA GLU A 90 6.57 -7.50 3.99
C GLU A 90 6.07 -6.14 3.47
N TRP A 91 4.78 -5.79 3.66
CA TRP A 91 4.29 -4.45 3.32
C TRP A 91 4.95 -3.36 4.17
N GLN A 92 5.42 -2.30 3.51
CA GLN A 92 6.11 -1.18 4.14
C GLN A 92 5.46 0.15 3.77
N VAL A 93 5.22 0.98 4.78
CA VAL A 93 4.81 2.38 4.61
C VAL A 93 5.99 3.27 4.99
N ARG A 94 6.47 4.05 4.03
CA ARG A 94 7.58 4.99 4.21
C ARG A 94 7.10 6.40 3.93
N ALA A 95 7.31 7.29 4.89
CA ALA A 95 7.06 8.70 4.76
C ALA A 95 8.39 9.44 4.73
N ASP A 96 8.54 10.38 3.80
CA ASP A 96 9.68 11.28 3.72
C ASP A 96 9.35 12.59 4.43
N TYR A 97 10.28 13.05 5.26
CA TYR A 97 10.11 14.17 6.18
C TYR A 97 11.16 15.28 5.99
N ALA A 98 12.00 15.21 4.94
CA ALA A 98 13.16 16.09 4.79
C ALA A 98 12.81 17.59 4.90
N ASP A 99 11.67 18.00 4.35
CA ASP A 99 11.15 19.38 4.38
C ASP A 99 9.70 19.42 4.91
N GLY A 100 9.44 18.67 5.98
CA GLY A 100 8.08 18.28 6.34
C GLY A 100 7.63 17.06 5.52
N LEU A 101 6.35 16.68 5.59
CA LEU A 101 5.87 15.50 4.86
C LEU A 101 5.88 15.77 3.34
N THR A 102 6.87 15.23 2.62
CA THR A 102 7.02 15.43 1.16
C THR A 102 6.40 14.30 0.36
N SER A 103 6.40 13.08 0.90
CA SER A 103 5.78 11.93 0.25
C SER A 103 5.44 10.84 1.26
N ILE A 104 4.41 10.06 0.94
CA ILE A 104 4.15 8.76 1.56
C ILE A 104 4.20 7.73 0.44
N SER A 105 4.93 6.64 0.65
CA SER A 105 5.04 5.54 -0.29
C SER A 105 4.70 4.22 0.38
N LEU A 106 4.11 3.34 -0.42
CA LEU A 106 3.74 1.99 -0.07
C LEU A 106 4.54 1.03 -0.94
N SER A 107 5.14 0.01 -0.34
CA SER A 107 5.93 -0.98 -1.08
C SER A 107 5.88 -2.37 -0.49
N ASN A 108 6.05 -3.38 -1.34
CA ASN A 108 6.35 -4.76 -0.95
C ASN A 108 7.64 -5.23 -1.67
N PRO A 109 8.75 -5.46 -0.93
CA PRO A 109 10.03 -5.82 -1.53
C PRO A 109 10.08 -7.24 -2.06
N ALA A 110 9.17 -8.14 -1.63
CA ALA A 110 9.18 -9.54 -2.03
C ALA A 110 9.21 -9.68 -3.56
N PRO A 111 10.12 -10.48 -4.14
CA PRO A 111 10.19 -10.70 -5.58
C PRO A 111 8.87 -11.19 -6.17
N GLN A 112 8.15 -12.02 -5.42
CA GLN A 112 6.89 -12.62 -5.81
C GLN A 112 5.65 -11.72 -5.61
N ALA A 113 5.79 -10.54 -4.98
CA ALA A 113 4.64 -9.66 -4.69
C ALA A 113 3.86 -9.26 -5.95
N ALA A 114 4.57 -8.95 -7.06
CA ALA A 114 3.94 -8.59 -8.32
C ALA A 114 3.08 -9.71 -8.91
N TYR A 115 3.43 -10.98 -8.67
CA TYR A 115 2.64 -12.12 -9.15
C TYR A 115 1.42 -12.43 -8.27
N VAL A 116 1.45 -12.02 -7.00
CA VAL A 116 0.36 -12.26 -6.03
C VAL A 116 -0.64 -11.11 -5.98
N TYR A 117 -0.16 -9.87 -5.97
CA TYR A 117 -0.99 -8.66 -5.87
C TYR A 117 -1.10 -7.89 -7.18
N GLY A 118 -0.29 -8.22 -8.19
CA GLY A 118 -0.10 -7.35 -9.36
C GLY A 118 0.95 -6.27 -9.11
N ASP A 119 1.44 -5.69 -10.19
CA ASP A 119 2.33 -4.54 -10.16
C ASP A 119 1.57 -3.19 -10.02
N GLU A 120 2.31 -2.09 -10.09
CA GLU A 120 1.77 -0.72 -9.99
C GLU A 120 0.73 -0.40 -11.07
N LYS A 121 0.72 -1.13 -12.19
CA LYS A 121 -0.21 -0.99 -13.31
C LYS A 121 -1.35 -2.01 -13.24
N GLY A 122 -1.41 -2.82 -12.18
CA GLY A 122 -2.36 -3.93 -12.05
C GLY A 122 -2.05 -5.11 -12.97
N GLN A 123 -0.84 -5.19 -13.52
CA GLN A 123 -0.40 -6.27 -14.41
C GLN A 123 0.30 -7.37 -13.60
N HIS A 124 0.60 -8.49 -14.25
CA HIS A 124 1.38 -9.63 -13.70
C HIS A 124 0.74 -10.43 -12.56
N GLN A 125 -0.37 -9.98 -11.98
CA GLN A 125 -1.12 -10.80 -11.02
C GLN A 125 -1.59 -12.08 -11.69
N GLN A 126 -1.31 -13.23 -11.07
CA GLN A 126 -1.80 -14.51 -11.58
C GLN A 126 -3.30 -14.63 -11.35
N VAL A 127 -4.01 -15.18 -12.33
CA VAL A 127 -5.48 -15.30 -12.30
C VAL A 127 -5.95 -16.09 -11.08
N TYR A 128 -5.26 -17.18 -10.72
CA TYR A 128 -5.62 -17.94 -9.53
C TYR A 128 -5.37 -17.17 -8.21
N HIS A 129 -4.44 -16.23 -8.14
CA HIS A 129 -4.26 -15.41 -6.94
C HIS A 129 -5.45 -14.47 -6.77
N TYR A 130 -5.86 -13.80 -7.85
CA TYR A 130 -7.07 -12.99 -7.86
C TYR A 130 -8.32 -13.79 -7.47
N ASN A 131 -8.56 -14.92 -8.13
CA ASN A 131 -9.75 -15.75 -7.89
C ASN A 131 -9.78 -16.38 -6.48
N THR A 132 -8.61 -16.58 -5.87
CA THR A 132 -8.52 -17.12 -4.50
C THR A 132 -8.51 -16.03 -3.43
N GLY A 133 -8.87 -14.80 -3.79
CA GLY A 133 -9.16 -13.70 -2.87
C GLY A 133 -8.01 -12.74 -2.59
N TRP A 134 -6.88 -12.83 -3.30
CA TRP A 134 -5.82 -11.83 -3.16
C TRP A 134 -6.23 -10.51 -3.82
N PRO A 135 -6.15 -9.38 -3.09
CA PRO A 135 -6.53 -8.10 -3.65
C PRO A 135 -5.52 -7.66 -4.72
N ARG A 136 -5.98 -6.86 -5.69
CA ARG A 136 -5.10 -6.15 -6.61
C ARG A 136 -4.45 -4.96 -5.90
N PHE A 137 -3.14 -4.85 -6.02
CA PHE A 137 -2.36 -3.78 -5.41
C PHE A 137 -2.82 -2.41 -5.88
N VAL A 138 -2.95 -2.21 -7.20
CA VAL A 138 -3.33 -0.92 -7.77
C VAL A 138 -4.68 -0.42 -7.23
N ASP A 139 -5.67 -1.32 -7.10
CA ASP A 139 -7.00 -0.97 -6.58
C ASP A 139 -6.92 -0.55 -5.11
N GLN A 140 -6.22 -1.33 -4.28
CA GLN A 140 -6.09 -1.00 -2.85
C GLN A 140 -5.23 0.25 -2.64
N ALA A 141 -4.17 0.43 -3.41
CA ALA A 141 -3.33 1.62 -3.36
C ALA A 141 -4.12 2.89 -3.71
N GLN A 142 -5.00 2.83 -4.71
CA GLN A 142 -5.87 3.95 -5.07
C GLN A 142 -6.84 4.29 -3.95
N VAL A 143 -7.48 3.28 -3.33
CA VAL A 143 -8.38 3.53 -2.19
C VAL A 143 -7.63 4.12 -1.01
N ILE A 144 -6.46 3.57 -0.67
CA ILE A 144 -5.60 4.10 0.40
C ILE A 144 -5.21 5.55 0.12
N ALA A 145 -4.84 5.89 -1.13
CA ALA A 145 -4.51 7.25 -1.53
C ALA A 145 -5.67 8.21 -1.29
N LEU A 146 -6.87 7.87 -1.78
CA LEU A 146 -8.07 8.70 -1.61
C LEU A 146 -8.45 8.90 -0.13
N GLU A 147 -8.40 7.83 0.67
CA GLU A 147 -8.69 7.90 2.11
C GLU A 147 -7.62 8.72 2.86
N THR A 148 -6.36 8.66 2.42
CA THR A 148 -5.26 9.47 2.97
C THR A 148 -5.42 10.94 2.63
N ASP A 149 -5.77 11.25 1.39
CA ASP A 149 -6.00 12.63 0.95
C ASP A 149 -7.18 13.26 1.71
N ALA A 150 -8.26 12.51 1.94
CA ALA A 150 -9.38 12.95 2.77
C ALA A 150 -8.98 13.18 4.24
N PHE A 151 -8.26 12.23 4.84
CA PHE A 151 -7.77 12.35 6.22
C PHE A 151 -6.86 13.58 6.42
N ILE A 152 -5.99 13.85 5.44
CA ILE A 152 -5.11 15.02 5.46
C ILE A 152 -5.94 16.31 5.38
N ALA A 153 -6.91 16.37 4.47
CA ALA A 153 -7.76 17.53 4.27
C ALA A 153 -8.51 17.93 5.55
N ASP A 154 -9.06 16.95 6.26
CA ASP A 154 -9.83 17.18 7.49
C ASP A 154 -8.92 17.60 8.67
N GLY A 155 -7.72 17.01 8.75
CA GLY A 155 -6.81 17.23 9.87
C GLY A 155 -5.98 18.50 9.78
N ILE A 156 -5.56 18.91 8.58
CA ILE A 156 -4.54 19.96 8.42
C ILE A 156 -4.98 21.32 8.99
N GLN A 157 -6.24 21.70 8.79
CA GLN A 157 -6.79 22.96 9.27
C GLN A 157 -6.80 23.03 10.80
N SER A 158 -7.12 21.91 11.47
CA SER A 158 -7.09 21.81 12.93
C SER A 158 -5.67 21.98 13.49
N VAL A 159 -4.67 21.42 12.81
CA VAL A 159 -3.26 21.52 13.20
C VAL A 159 -2.74 22.95 13.03
N ILE A 160 -3.08 23.60 11.91
CA ILE A 160 -2.74 25.01 11.67
C ILE A 160 -3.36 25.90 12.75
N ALA A 161 -4.65 25.71 13.04
CA ALA A 161 -5.35 26.49 14.07
C ALA A 161 -4.79 26.28 15.48
N ALA A 162 -4.28 25.07 15.79
CA ALA A 162 -3.59 24.80 17.05
C ALA A 162 -2.22 25.52 17.10
N ALA A 163 -1.43 25.45 16.02
CA ALA A 163 -0.11 26.08 15.93
C ALA A 163 -0.18 27.61 16.03
N LEU A 164 -1.21 28.23 15.44
CA LEU A 164 -1.45 29.67 15.56
C LEU A 164 -1.78 30.11 16.99
N ARG A 165 -2.41 29.25 17.79
CA ARG A 165 -2.74 29.54 19.20
C ARG A 165 -1.52 29.46 20.11
N THR A 166 -0.56 28.58 19.82
CA THR A 166 0.66 28.41 20.61
C THR A 166 1.73 29.47 20.35
N ASN A 167 1.62 30.23 19.25
CA ASN A 167 2.58 31.28 18.87
C ASN A 167 2.14 32.72 19.24
N ARG A 168 1.04 32.88 19.98
CA ARG A 168 0.59 34.16 20.55
C ARG A 168 0.99 34.23 22.02
#